data_AF-A0A7S3ZM90-F1
#
_entry.id   AF-A0A7S3ZM90-F1
#
_cell.length_a   1.000
_cell.length_b   1.000
_cell.length_c   1.000
_cell.angle_alpha   90.00
_cell.angle_beta   90.00
_cell.angle_gamma   90.00
#
_symmetry.space_group_name_H-M   'P 1'
#
loop_
_entity.id
_entity.type
_entity.pdbx_description
1 polymer ?
#
loop_
_entity_poly.entity_id
_entity_poly.type
_entity_poly.pdbx_seq_one_letter_code
_entity_poly.pdbx_strand_id
1 'polypeptide(L)'
;ECFTFVHQRVAGLEVQVDGVWRRLAASADDSHCVLLAGDAVEYVSGGAVRAARHRVRSSAPRDSIVLFHAAADDAVLEPRAGDRSAYDAARRAADEHFGSAAPL
;
A
#
# COMPACT_ATOMS: atom_id res chain seq x y z
N GLU A 1 -5.16 5.72 5.32
CA GLU A 1 -5.76 6.00 3.98
C GLU A 1 -6.38 4.73 3.39
N CYS A 2 -7.26 4.84 2.38
CA CYS A 2 -7.81 3.68 1.67
C CYS A 2 -6.95 3.32 0.47
N PHE A 3 -6.72 4.27 -0.42
CA PHE A 3 -5.90 4.10 -1.61
C PHE A 3 -4.96 5.28 -1.79
N THR A 4 -3.77 5.00 -2.30
CA THR A 4 -2.79 6.02 -2.68
C THR A 4 -2.46 5.85 -4.16
N PHE A 5 -2.73 6.88 -4.95
CA PHE A 5 -2.30 6.95 -6.34
C PHE A 5 -1.00 7.72 -6.41
N VAL A 6 0.03 7.12 -7.00
CA VAL A 6 1.34 7.74 -7.19
C VAL A 6 1.64 7.84 -8.67
N HIS A 7 1.70 9.06 -9.16
CA HIS A 7 2.22 9.35 -10.49
C HIS A 7 3.70 9.74 -10.40
N GLN A 8 4.54 9.11 -11.22
CA GLN A 8 5.99 9.33 -11.25
C GLN A 8 6.52 9.20 -12.68
N ARG A 9 7.30 10.18 -13.14
CA ARG A 9 8.01 10.13 -14.44
C ARG A 9 9.41 9.55 -14.36
N VAL A 10 10.01 9.61 -13.17
CA VAL A 10 11.33 9.03 -12.88
C VAL A 10 11.14 7.95 -11.81
N ALA A 11 11.76 6.79 -12.01
CA ALA A 11 11.65 5.67 -11.08
C ALA A 11 12.30 6.01 -9.73
N GLY A 12 11.71 5.50 -8.65
CA GLY A 12 12.20 5.73 -7.30
C GLY A 12 11.35 5.08 -6.23
N LEU A 13 10.07 4.84 -6.50
CA LEU A 13 9.20 4.05 -5.63
C LEU A 13 9.61 2.58 -5.63
N GLU A 14 9.79 2.02 -4.43
CA GLU A 14 10.03 0.60 -4.18
C GLU A 14 8.96 0.06 -3.25
N VAL A 15 8.52 -1.18 -3.49
CA VAL A 15 7.62 -1.93 -2.60
C VAL A 15 8.31 -3.19 -2.08
N GLN A 16 8.02 -3.59 -0.85
CA GLN A 16 8.55 -4.82 -0.28
C GLN A 16 7.64 -6.01 -0.61
N VAL A 17 8.21 -7.06 -1.21
CA VAL A 17 7.53 -8.32 -1.56
C VAL A 17 8.49 -9.47 -1.32
N ASP A 18 8.06 -10.47 -0.55
CA ASP A 18 8.85 -11.58 -0.02
C ASP A 18 10.15 -11.12 0.67
N GLY A 19 10.04 -10.06 1.48
CA GLY A 19 11.20 -9.43 2.13
C GLY A 19 12.14 -8.66 1.18
N VAL A 20 11.93 -8.73 -0.14
CA VAL A 20 12.75 -8.07 -1.15
C VAL A 20 12.14 -6.75 -1.60
N TRP A 21 12.95 -5.70 -1.64
CA TRP A 21 12.53 -4.40 -2.20
C TRP A 21 12.56 -4.45 -3.73
N ARG A 22 11.39 -4.25 -4.34
CA ARG A 22 11.19 -4.23 -5.79
C ARG A 22 10.89 -2.81 -6.25
N ARG A 23 11.67 -2.30 -7.20
CA ARG A 23 11.44 -0.99 -7.81
C ARG A 23 10.25 -1.05 -8.78
N LEU A 24 9.33 -0.10 -8.65
CA LEU A 24 8.19 0.04 -9.53
C LEU A 24 8.54 0.88 -10.76
N ALA A 25 7.89 0.56 -11.88
CA ALA A 25 8.04 1.30 -13.12
C ALA A 25 7.54 2.74 -12.97
N ALA A 26 8.15 3.63 -13.73
CA ALA A 26 7.69 5.01 -13.89
C ALA A 26 7.03 5.17 -15.26
N SER A 27 6.07 6.09 -15.35
CA SER A 27 5.39 6.43 -16.59
C SER A 27 6.02 7.69 -17.17
N ALA A 28 6.94 7.54 -18.13
CA ALA A 28 7.62 8.68 -18.74
C ALA A 28 6.66 9.58 -19.54
N ASP A 29 5.55 9.01 -20.03
CA ASP A 29 4.52 9.61 -20.89
C ASP A 29 3.19 9.84 -20.15
N ASP A 30 3.17 9.71 -18.83
CA ASP A 30 1.97 9.84 -17.99
C ASP A 30 0.81 8.87 -18.32
N SER A 31 1.07 7.79 -19.08
CA SER A 31 0.07 6.77 -19.44
C SER A 31 -0.48 5.96 -18.26
N HIS A 32 0.25 5.87 -17.14
CA HIS A 32 -0.18 5.11 -15.98
C HIS A 32 0.29 5.71 -14.65
N CYS A 33 -0.35 5.29 -13.57
CA CYS A 33 0.05 5.57 -12.20
C CYS A 33 0.10 4.27 -11.39
N VAL A 34 0.77 4.33 -10.23
CA VAL A 34 0.80 3.23 -9.27
C VAL A 34 -0.36 3.40 -8.30
N LEU A 35 -1.15 2.35 -8.10
CA LEU A 35 -2.14 2.27 -7.03
C LEU A 35 -1.57 1.42 -5.89
N LEU A 36 -1.54 1.99 -4.69
CA LEU A 36 -1.25 1.28 -3.45
C LEU A 36 -2.53 1.22 -2.62
N ALA A 37 -2.84 0.04 -2.07
CA ALA A 37 -3.82 -0.05 -1.01
C ALA A 37 -3.19 0.46 0.30
N GLY A 38 -4.01 1.09 1.14
CA GLY A 38 -3.66 1.51 2.48
C GLY A 38 -4.36 0.67 3.55
N ASP A 39 -4.02 0.95 4.81
CA ASP A 39 -4.44 0.17 5.97
C ASP A 39 -5.96 0.03 6.11
N ALA A 40 -6.72 1.06 5.73
CA ALA A 40 -8.18 1.01 5.82
C ALA A 40 -8.76 -0.04 4.86
N VAL A 41 -8.24 -0.15 3.64
CA VAL A 41 -8.66 -1.16 2.66
C VAL A 41 -8.23 -2.55 3.09
N GLU A 42 -7.01 -2.68 3.63
CA GLU A 42 -6.56 -3.94 4.21
C GLU A 42 -7.50 -4.40 5.33
N TYR A 43 -7.83 -3.50 6.25
CA TYR A 43 -8.72 -3.78 7.37
C TYR A 43 -10.11 -4.20 6.92
N VAL A 44 -10.80 -3.38 6.10
CA VAL A 44 -12.17 -3.70 5.65
C VAL A 44 -12.22 -4.93 4.74
N SER A 45 -11.13 -5.28 4.05
CA SER A 45 -11.07 -6.50 3.23
C SER A 45 -10.87 -7.79 4.05
N GLY A 46 -10.69 -7.68 5.37
CA GLY A 46 -10.30 -8.82 6.20
C GLY A 46 -8.88 -9.33 5.85
N GLY A 47 -8.06 -8.49 5.23
CA GLY A 47 -6.74 -8.88 4.73
C GLY A 47 -6.72 -9.54 3.35
N ALA A 48 -7.83 -9.57 2.61
CA ALA A 48 -7.78 -10.03 1.21
C ALA A 48 -6.96 -9.10 0.31
N VAL A 49 -6.90 -7.80 0.66
CA VAL A 49 -6.04 -6.79 0.03
C VAL A 49 -5.00 -6.34 1.06
N ARG A 50 -3.78 -6.03 0.62
CA ARG A 50 -2.69 -5.64 1.51
C ARG A 50 -2.17 -4.24 1.27
N ALA A 51 -1.94 -3.54 2.38
CA ALA A 51 -1.22 -2.30 2.41
C ALA A 51 0.25 -2.56 2.09
N ALA A 52 0.68 -2.14 0.91
CA ALA A 52 2.03 -2.41 0.46
C ALA A 52 3.02 -1.54 1.25
N ARG A 53 3.98 -2.19 1.93
CA ARG A 53 5.16 -1.49 2.43
C ARG A 53 5.90 -0.88 1.26
N HIS A 54 6.12 0.42 1.34
CA HIS A 54 6.75 1.17 0.27
C HIS A 54 7.76 2.17 0.81
N ARG A 55 8.75 2.49 -0.02
CA ARG A 55 9.75 3.53 0.25
C ARG A 55 10.14 4.21 -1.04
N VAL A 56 10.79 5.36 -0.93
CA VAL A 56 11.38 6.04 -2.08
C VAL A 56 12.90 5.97 -1.97
N ARG A 57 13.55 5.48 -3.02
CA ARG A 57 15.00 5.51 -3.19
C ARG A 57 15.32 6.09 -4.57
N SER A 58 15.76 7.33 -4.59
CA SER A 58 16.17 8.04 -5.80
C SER A 58 17.64 8.45 -5.76
N SER A 59 18.32 8.41 -6.90
CA SER A 59 19.68 8.90 -7.10
C SER A 59 19.73 10.26 -7.82
N ALA A 60 18.57 10.81 -8.16
CA ALA A 60 18.41 12.09 -8.86
C ALA A 60 17.18 12.84 -8.34
N PRO A 61 17.07 14.16 -8.58
CA PRO A 61 15.82 14.89 -8.36
C PRO A 61 14.65 14.22 -9.07
N ARG A 62 13.53 14.09 -8.38
CA ARG A 62 12.34 13.39 -8.85
C ARG A 62 11.11 14.04 -8.25
N ASP A 63 10.17 14.40 -9.10
CA ASP A 63 8.84 14.83 -8.70
C ASP A 63 7.82 13.69 -8.82
N SER A 64 6.84 13.70 -7.92
CA SER A 64 5.68 12.82 -8.01
C SER A 64 4.43 13.55 -7.57
N ILE A 65 3.30 13.19 -8.18
CA ILE A 65 1.98 13.63 -7.73
C ILE A 65 1.38 12.46 -6.94
N VAL A 66 0.93 12.76 -5.72
CA VAL A 66 0.34 11.76 -4.83
C VAL A 66 -1.07 12.19 -4.49
N LEU A 67 -2.03 11.29 -4.74
CA LEU A 67 -3.42 11.47 -4.35
C LEU A 67 -3.79 10.40 -3.34
N PHE A 68 -4.18 10.84 -2.15
CA PHE A 68 -4.74 9.98 -1.12
C PHE A 68 -6.26 9.97 -1.24
N HIS A 69 -6.82 8.79 -1.41
CA HIS A 69 -8.24 8.56 -1.26
C HIS A 69 -8.47 7.93 0.11
N ALA A 70 -9.15 8.65 0.99
CA ALA A 70 -9.50 8.21 2.34
C ALA A 70 -10.98 7.87 2.42
N ALA A 71 -11.34 7.13 3.47
CA ALA A 71 -12.74 7.03 3.89
C ALA A 71 -13.24 8.41 4.36
N ALA A 72 -14.56 8.58 4.45
CA ALA A 72 -15.12 9.75 5.10
C ALA A 72 -14.66 9.83 6.56
N ASP A 73 -14.52 11.03 7.10
CA ASP A 73 -14.01 11.24 8.46
C ASP A 73 -14.90 10.60 9.55
N ASP A 74 -16.19 10.41 9.25
CA ASP A 74 -17.20 9.78 10.11
C ASP A 74 -17.49 8.31 9.74
N ALA A 75 -16.73 7.73 8.81
CA ALA A 75 -16.93 6.36 8.39
C ALA A 75 -16.58 5.37 9.52
N VAL A 76 -17.51 4.47 9.83
CA VAL A 76 -17.25 3.30 10.68
C VAL A 76 -16.70 2.18 9.80
N LEU A 77 -15.44 1.81 10.01
CA LEU A 77 -14.80 0.71 9.30
C LEU A 77 -15.03 -0.60 10.06
N GLU A 78 -15.41 -1.65 9.33
CA GLU A 78 -15.52 -3.02 9.85
C GLU A 78 -14.85 -4.01 8.89
N PRO A 79 -14.22 -5.08 9.39
CA PRO A 79 -13.66 -6.12 8.53
C PRO A 79 -14.80 -6.88 7.83
N ARG A 80 -14.60 -7.24 6.57
CA ARG A 80 -15.53 -8.08 5.80
C ARG A 80 -15.87 -9.32 6.62
N ALA A 81 -17.17 -9.57 6.76
CA ALA A 81 -17.78 -10.52 7.70
C ALA A 81 -16.94 -11.75 8.06
N GLY A 82 -16.74 -11.95 9.37
CA GLY A 82 -16.44 -13.25 9.97
C GLY A 82 -15.04 -13.40 10.53
N ASP A 83 -14.97 -13.37 11.85
CA ASP A 83 -13.84 -13.79 12.70
C ASP A 83 -12.59 -12.88 12.70
N ARG A 84 -12.46 -12.10 13.78
CA ARG A 84 -11.25 -11.33 14.09
C ARG A 84 -9.99 -12.20 14.08
N SER A 85 -10.10 -13.47 14.46
CA SER A 85 -8.98 -14.42 14.44
C SER A 85 -8.50 -14.71 13.02
N ALA A 86 -9.42 -14.78 12.05
CA ALA A 86 -9.11 -14.94 10.63
C ALA A 86 -8.40 -13.69 10.09
N TYR A 87 -8.85 -12.49 10.46
CA TYR A 87 -8.16 -11.24 10.14
C TYR A 87 -6.73 -11.22 10.73
N ASP A 88 -6.57 -11.53 12.01
CA ASP A 88 -5.27 -11.51 12.68
C ASP A 88 -4.31 -12.57 12.06
N ALA A 89 -4.81 -13.74 11.68
CA ALA A 89 -4.03 -14.77 10.99
C ALA A 89 -3.63 -14.34 9.58
N ALA A 90 -4.56 -13.78 8.81
CA ALA A 90 -4.29 -13.24 7.49
C ALA A 90 -3.23 -12.14 7.58
N ARG A 91 -3.34 -11.23 8.56
CA ARG A 91 -2.36 -10.16 8.80
C ARG A 91 -0.96 -10.72 9.07
N ARG A 92 -0.82 -11.74 9.91
CA ARG A 92 0.49 -12.39 10.16
C ARG A 92 1.12 -12.98 8.89
N ALA A 93 0.34 -13.74 8.11
CA ALA A 93 0.84 -14.32 6.85
C ALA A 93 1.24 -13.23 5.84
N ALA A 94 0.54 -12.10 5.85
CA ALA A 94 0.87 -10.97 5.00
C ALA A 94 2.09 -10.19 5.49
N ASP A 95 2.30 -10.06 6.80
CA ASP A 95 3.50 -9.47 7.38
C ASP A 95 4.76 -10.27 6.97
N GLU A 96 4.65 -11.59 6.82
CA GLU A 96 5.74 -12.44 6.31
C GLU A 96 6.06 -12.15 4.83
N HIS A 97 5.03 -11.94 4.00
CA HIS A 97 5.19 -11.73 2.56
C HIS A 97 5.52 -10.27 2.22
N PHE A 98 4.81 -9.28 2.77
CA PHE A 98 4.98 -7.85 2.45
C PHE A 98 5.86 -7.11 3.48
N GLY A 99 6.22 -7.75 4.59
CA GLY A 99 6.93 -7.13 5.72
C GLY A 99 5.97 -6.50 6.74
N SER A 100 6.24 -6.63 8.04
CA SER A 100 5.35 -6.10 9.09
C SER A 100 5.37 -4.58 9.14
N ALA A 101 4.23 -3.90 9.32
CA ALA A 101 4.23 -2.49 9.69
C ALA A 101 5.11 -2.30 10.96
N ALA A 102 5.94 -1.25 11.00
CA ALA A 102 6.64 -0.92 12.24
C ALA A 102 5.56 -0.64 13.31
N PRO A 103 5.75 -1.06 14.57
CA PRO A 103 4.84 -0.64 15.63
C PRO A 103 4.82 0.88 15.68
N LEU A 104 3.62 1.46 15.77
CA LEU A 104 3.41 2.89 16.03
C LEU A 104 4.07 3.29 17.35
#